data_AF-A0A7W6Y3V8-F1
#
_entry.id   AF-A0A7W6Y3V8-F1
#
_cell.length_a   1.000
_cell.length_b   1.000
_cell.length_c   1.000
_cell.angle_alpha   90.00
_cell.angle_beta   90.00
_cell.angle_gamma   90.00
#
_symmetry.space_group_name_H-M   'P 1'
#
loop_
_entity.id
_entity.type
_entity.pdbx_description
1 polymer ?
#
loop_
_entity_poly.entity_id
_entity_poly.type
_entity_poly.pdbx_seq_one_letter_code
_entity_poly.pdbx_strand_id
1 'polypeptide(L)'
;MDIAEIGSIDLGQFGTAISAVAALGTAAFGLVDVTKPFNGGISNVGYHFIESAFQPFEAALKTINAEEPYAVVKANWLNGMDKAEQKAAARNLIRLGFNSQTAAPIAGYVLPGDDDLLAAIARKIEIGETPNEAELAILARFDAIIDARLNAAFERAEQQFRNTSRFVAAAIAIMLAEVGMAVVTEDFGSSHFILAFLIGLVAVPVAPIAKDLSSAISKAAWAFKAVRG
;
A
#
# COMPACT_ATOMS: atom_id res chain seq x y z
N MET A 1 -0.53 -46.26 8.96
CA MET A 1 -1.44 -45.12 9.20
C MET A 1 -2.71 -45.46 8.46
N ASP A 2 -3.75 -45.86 9.20
CA ASP A 2 -4.95 -46.46 8.67
C ASP A 2 -5.91 -45.37 8.18
N ILE A 3 -6.56 -45.57 7.03
CA ILE A 3 -7.39 -44.56 6.35
C ILE A 3 -8.64 -44.20 7.19
N ALA A 4 -8.92 -44.99 8.23
CA ALA A 4 -9.97 -44.76 9.21
C ALA A 4 -9.70 -43.60 10.18
N GLU A 5 -8.44 -43.26 10.50
CA GLU A 5 -8.11 -42.13 11.41
C GLU A 5 -8.30 -40.76 10.74
N ILE A 6 -8.33 -40.69 9.41
CA ILE A 6 -8.66 -39.47 8.66
C ILE A 6 -10.16 -39.13 8.82
N GLY A 7 -10.97 -40.08 9.29
CA GLY A 7 -12.43 -39.98 9.40
C GLY A 7 -12.97 -39.21 10.62
N SER A 8 -12.13 -38.75 11.55
CA SER A 8 -12.58 -38.05 12.77
C SER A 8 -12.10 -36.59 12.88
N ILE A 9 -11.69 -35.96 11.78
CA ILE A 9 -11.57 -34.50 11.78
C ILE A 9 -12.98 -33.95 11.88
N ASP A 10 -13.38 -33.56 13.09
CA ASP A 10 -14.59 -32.78 13.29
C ASP A 10 -14.47 -31.53 12.42
N LEU A 11 -15.39 -31.38 11.47
CA LEU A 11 -15.39 -30.25 10.52
C LEU A 11 -15.44 -28.91 11.25
N GLY A 12 -15.98 -28.87 12.48
CA GLY A 12 -15.92 -27.71 13.36
C GLY A 12 -14.50 -27.39 13.83
N GLN A 13 -13.68 -28.40 14.15
CA GLN A 13 -12.29 -28.21 14.57
C GLN A 13 -11.41 -27.68 13.44
N PHE A 14 -11.62 -28.13 12.21
CA PHE A 14 -10.88 -27.65 11.05
C PHE A 14 -11.21 -26.18 10.70
N GLY A 15 -12.49 -25.81 10.73
CA GLY A 15 -12.91 -24.41 10.56
C GLY A 15 -12.35 -23.50 11.66
N THR A 16 -12.29 -24.01 12.90
CA THR A 16 -11.66 -23.33 14.03
C THR A 16 -10.16 -23.13 13.80
N ALA A 17 -9.45 -24.15 13.30
CA ALA A 17 -8.03 -24.06 13.00
C ALA A 17 -7.73 -23.00 11.92
N ILE A 18 -8.48 -22.99 10.80
CA ILE A 18 -8.33 -21.95 9.76
C ILE A 18 -8.59 -20.56 10.35
N SER A 19 -9.63 -20.42 11.17
CA SER A 19 -9.97 -19.14 11.79
C SER A 19 -8.86 -18.65 12.73
N ALA A 20 -8.25 -19.55 13.50
CA ALA A 20 -7.11 -19.22 14.36
C ALA A 20 -5.87 -18.80 13.55
N VAL A 21 -5.56 -19.53 12.49
CA VAL A 21 -4.46 -19.20 11.55
C VAL A 21 -4.69 -17.84 10.89
N ALA A 22 -5.93 -17.55 10.49
CA ALA A 22 -6.30 -16.26 9.92
C ALA A 22 -6.18 -15.12 10.94
N ALA A 23 -6.66 -15.34 12.16
CA ALA A 23 -6.56 -14.37 13.25
C ALA A 23 -5.10 -14.04 13.58
N LEU A 24 -4.21 -15.04 13.57
CA LEU A 24 -2.77 -14.84 13.70
C LEU A 24 -2.22 -13.93 12.60
N GLY A 25 -2.61 -14.16 11.34
CA GLY A 25 -2.21 -13.30 10.22
C GLY A 25 -2.71 -11.87 10.35
N THR A 26 -3.98 -11.68 10.77
CA THR A 26 -4.54 -10.36 11.06
C THR A 26 -3.81 -9.66 12.20
N ALA A 27 -3.50 -10.38 13.28
CA ALA A 27 -2.75 -9.84 14.41
C ALA A 27 -1.35 -9.40 13.99
N ALA A 28 -0.67 -10.18 13.13
CA ALA A 28 0.64 -9.83 12.60
C ALA A 28 0.62 -8.55 11.76
N PHE A 29 -0.43 -8.32 10.96
CA PHE A 29 -0.63 -7.03 10.28
C PHE A 29 -0.88 -5.88 11.26
N GLY A 30 -1.61 -6.11 12.34
CA GLY A 30 -1.76 -5.12 13.41
C GLY A 30 -0.41 -4.70 14.01
N LEU A 31 0.52 -5.63 14.18
CA LEU A 31 1.88 -5.33 14.66
C LEU A 31 2.72 -4.57 13.62
N VAL A 32 2.51 -4.82 12.32
CA VAL A 32 3.13 -4.00 11.25
C VAL A 32 2.75 -2.53 11.38
N ASP A 33 1.49 -2.23 11.72
CA ASP A 33 1.03 -0.85 11.89
C ASP A 33 1.65 -0.15 13.12
N VAL A 34 2.04 -0.91 14.16
CA VAL A 34 2.75 -0.38 15.34
C VAL A 34 4.13 0.18 14.98
N THR A 35 4.64 -0.07 13.77
CA THR A 35 5.89 0.56 13.30
C THR A 35 5.73 2.04 12.92
N LYS A 36 4.51 2.51 12.62
CA LYS A 36 4.26 3.88 12.10
C LYS A 36 4.71 5.01 13.03
N PRO A 37 4.53 4.95 14.37
CA PRO A 37 5.06 5.96 15.29
C PRO A 37 6.58 6.15 15.21
N PHE A 38 7.32 5.14 14.71
CA PHE A 38 8.76 5.20 14.55
C PHE A 38 9.12 5.77 13.18
N ASN A 39 9.02 7.10 13.05
CA ASN A 39 9.37 7.86 11.85
C ASN A 39 8.57 7.46 10.59
N GLY A 40 7.34 6.96 10.72
CA GLY A 40 6.51 6.50 9.59
C GLY A 40 6.64 5.00 9.28
N GLY A 41 7.54 4.28 9.95
CA GLY A 41 7.62 2.81 9.92
C GLY A 41 7.71 2.22 8.52
N ILE A 42 6.96 1.14 8.30
CA ILE A 42 6.91 0.42 7.01
C ILE A 42 6.36 1.29 5.87
N SER A 43 5.59 2.35 6.15
CA SER A 43 5.11 3.26 5.09
C SER A 43 6.26 3.95 4.34
N ASN A 44 7.45 4.11 4.94
CA ASN A 44 8.57 4.78 4.28
C ASN A 44 9.14 4.02 3.08
N VAL A 45 9.01 2.68 3.02
CA VAL A 45 9.58 1.91 1.90
C VAL A 45 8.94 2.25 0.55
N GLY A 46 7.68 2.69 0.55
CA GLY A 46 6.99 3.14 -0.66
C GLY A 46 7.13 4.64 -0.92
N TYR A 47 7.40 5.44 0.11
CA TYR A 47 7.34 6.91 0.03
C TYR A 47 8.34 7.50 -0.96
N HIS A 48 9.51 6.89 -1.13
CA HIS A 48 10.53 7.39 -2.07
C HIS A 48 9.97 7.53 -3.50
N PHE A 49 9.10 6.63 -3.96
CA PHE A 49 8.51 6.71 -5.30
C PHE A 49 7.63 7.96 -5.45
N ILE A 50 6.91 8.30 -4.39
CA ILE A 50 6.09 9.51 -4.32
C ILE A 50 7.01 10.72 -4.32
N GLU A 51 7.98 10.79 -3.40
CA GLU A 51 8.94 11.90 -3.33
C GLU A 51 9.64 12.17 -4.68
N SER A 52 10.15 11.12 -5.34
CA SER A 52 10.78 11.22 -6.67
C SER A 52 9.82 11.74 -7.74
N ALA A 53 8.51 11.46 -7.65
CA ALA A 53 7.53 12.00 -8.60
C ALA A 53 7.23 13.48 -8.38
N PHE A 54 7.45 13.99 -7.17
CA PHE A 54 7.27 15.40 -6.82
C PHE A 54 8.53 16.25 -7.00
N GLN A 55 9.72 15.65 -7.10
CA GLN A 55 10.98 16.38 -7.36
C GLN A 55 10.88 17.39 -8.52
N PRO A 56 10.29 17.05 -9.69
CA PRO A 56 10.07 18.01 -10.78
C PRO A 56 9.23 19.24 -10.42
N PHE A 57 8.41 19.15 -9.37
CA PHE A 57 7.48 20.18 -8.94
C PHE A 57 7.92 20.87 -7.64
N GLU A 58 9.13 20.60 -7.16
CA GLU A 58 9.63 21.15 -5.90
C GLU A 58 9.59 22.68 -5.88
N ALA A 59 9.85 23.32 -7.02
CA ALA A 59 9.75 24.78 -7.15
C ALA A 59 8.35 25.31 -6.81
N ALA A 60 7.29 24.63 -7.27
CA ALA A 60 5.91 24.98 -6.91
C ALA A 60 5.61 24.65 -5.43
N LEU A 61 6.09 23.53 -4.91
CA LEU A 61 5.82 23.17 -3.52
C LEU A 61 6.50 24.14 -2.53
N LYS A 62 7.70 24.64 -2.86
CA LYS A 62 8.44 25.63 -2.07
C LYS A 62 7.73 26.98 -1.94
N THR A 63 6.81 27.32 -2.83
CA THR A 63 6.00 28.54 -2.69
C THR A 63 4.95 28.43 -1.58
N ILE A 64 4.60 27.20 -1.19
CA ILE A 64 3.60 26.90 -0.15
C ILE A 64 4.31 26.66 1.19
N ASN A 65 5.35 25.82 1.19
CA ASN A 65 6.20 25.58 2.33
C ASN A 65 7.66 25.47 1.88
N ALA A 66 8.44 26.52 2.14
CA ALA A 66 9.82 26.61 1.69
C ALA A 66 10.76 25.66 2.46
N GLU A 67 10.47 25.40 3.74
CA GLU A 67 11.31 24.57 4.61
C GLU A 67 11.05 23.08 4.38
N GLU A 68 9.78 22.69 4.25
CA GLU A 68 9.38 21.30 4.05
C GLU A 68 8.38 21.16 2.88
N PRO A 69 8.85 21.25 1.62
CA PRO A 69 7.98 21.24 0.43
C PRO A 69 7.14 19.97 0.29
N TYR A 70 7.63 18.83 0.81
CA TYR A 70 6.94 17.55 0.70
C TYR A 70 6.09 17.18 1.92
N ALA A 71 6.01 18.04 2.95
CA ALA A 71 5.38 17.72 4.24
C ALA A 71 3.93 17.22 4.08
N VAL A 72 3.12 17.92 3.29
CA VAL A 72 1.70 17.57 3.09
C VAL A 72 1.55 16.21 2.42
N VAL A 73 2.33 15.97 1.36
CA VAL A 73 2.30 14.71 0.62
C VAL A 73 2.78 13.55 1.51
N LYS A 74 3.83 13.78 2.30
CA LYS A 74 4.33 12.80 3.27
C LYS A 74 3.28 12.49 4.33
N ALA A 75 2.66 13.51 4.91
CA ALA A 75 1.62 13.34 5.92
C ALA A 75 0.42 12.55 5.37
N ASN A 76 -0.08 12.89 4.19
CA ASN A 76 -1.19 12.20 3.55
C ASN A 76 -0.88 10.71 3.30
N TRP A 77 0.34 10.42 2.85
CA TRP A 77 0.81 9.06 2.64
C TRP A 77 0.89 8.26 3.95
N LEU A 78 1.54 8.83 4.98
CA LEU A 78 1.71 8.17 6.28
C LEU A 78 0.37 7.93 6.99
N ASN A 79 -0.58 8.85 6.84
CA ASN A 79 -1.92 8.74 7.41
C ASN A 79 -2.84 7.79 6.62
N GLY A 80 -2.41 7.27 5.47
CA GLY A 80 -3.18 6.33 4.67
C GLY A 80 -4.44 6.95 4.07
N MET A 81 -4.39 8.23 3.65
CA MET A 81 -5.47 8.89 2.91
C MET A 81 -5.87 8.07 1.66
N ASP A 82 -7.11 8.18 1.19
CA ASP A 82 -7.52 7.48 -0.03
C ASP A 82 -6.65 7.90 -1.23
N LYS A 83 -6.31 6.95 -2.10
CA LYS A 83 -5.39 7.21 -3.22
C LYS A 83 -5.93 8.26 -4.19
N ALA A 84 -7.22 8.30 -4.47
CA ALA A 84 -7.79 9.32 -5.35
C ALA A 84 -7.71 10.71 -4.71
N GLU A 85 -7.99 10.80 -3.41
CA GLU A 85 -7.86 12.03 -2.63
C GLU A 85 -6.40 12.51 -2.55
N GLN A 86 -5.45 11.60 -2.30
CA GLN A 86 -4.02 11.93 -2.28
C GLN A 86 -3.56 12.53 -3.61
N LYS A 87 -3.97 11.94 -4.74
CA LYS A 87 -3.64 12.44 -6.09
C LYS A 87 -4.31 13.78 -6.40
N ALA A 88 -5.55 13.98 -5.95
CA ALA A 88 -6.24 15.25 -6.12
C ALA A 88 -5.56 16.37 -5.30
N ALA A 89 -5.24 16.09 -4.03
CA ALA A 89 -4.51 17.02 -3.16
C ALA A 89 -3.12 17.36 -3.74
N ALA A 90 -2.39 16.34 -4.19
CA ALA A 90 -1.11 16.48 -4.87
C ALA A 90 -1.18 17.43 -6.06
N ARG A 91 -2.15 17.21 -6.97
CA ARG A 91 -2.35 18.05 -8.15
C ARG A 91 -2.69 19.49 -7.77
N ASN A 92 -3.53 19.67 -6.76
CA ASN A 92 -3.90 21.00 -6.29
C ASN A 92 -2.72 21.76 -5.67
N LEU A 93 -1.83 21.08 -4.94
CA LEU A 93 -0.59 21.69 -4.43
C LEU A 93 0.31 22.17 -5.57
N ILE A 94 0.51 21.33 -6.58
CA ILE A 94 1.32 21.70 -7.76
C ILE A 94 0.70 22.91 -8.46
N ARG A 95 -0.62 22.91 -8.67
CA ARG A 95 -1.35 24.02 -9.29
C ARG A 95 -1.31 25.31 -8.46
N LEU A 96 -1.40 25.21 -7.14
CA LEU A 96 -1.35 26.37 -6.24
C LEU A 96 0.02 27.06 -6.28
N GLY A 97 1.09 26.28 -6.44
CA GLY A 97 2.45 26.82 -6.59
C GLY A 97 2.88 27.10 -8.03
N PHE A 98 2.03 26.80 -9.02
CA PHE A 98 2.32 27.05 -10.43
C PHE A 98 2.14 28.53 -10.77
N ASN A 99 3.23 29.18 -11.15
CA ASN A 99 3.29 30.63 -11.34
C ASN A 99 4.44 30.99 -12.30
N SER A 100 4.62 32.26 -12.66
CA SER A 100 5.62 32.67 -13.67
C SER A 100 7.07 32.41 -13.27
N GLN A 101 7.35 32.26 -11.96
CA GLN A 101 8.67 31.93 -11.42
C GLN A 101 8.92 30.43 -11.36
N THR A 102 7.88 29.61 -11.19
CA THR A 102 7.97 28.15 -11.04
C THR A 102 7.70 27.39 -12.33
N ALA A 103 7.03 27.99 -13.31
CA ALA A 103 6.64 27.34 -14.55
C ALA A 103 7.83 26.89 -15.41
N ALA A 104 8.86 27.72 -15.56
CA ALA A 104 10.05 27.37 -16.34
C ALA A 104 10.80 26.14 -15.79
N PRO A 105 11.19 26.07 -14.50
CA PRO A 105 11.85 24.88 -13.98
C PRO A 105 10.96 23.63 -14.03
N ILE A 106 9.64 23.78 -13.91
CA ILE A 106 8.70 22.65 -14.05
C ILE A 106 8.61 22.17 -15.51
N ALA A 107 8.56 23.09 -16.47
CA ALA A 107 8.39 22.77 -17.89
C ALA A 107 9.51 21.87 -18.42
N GLY A 108 10.76 22.15 -18.03
CA GLY A 108 11.92 21.33 -18.42
C GLY A 108 11.79 19.85 -18.03
N TYR A 109 10.95 19.51 -17.05
CA TYR A 109 10.67 18.12 -16.68
C TYR A 109 9.44 17.53 -17.36
N VAL A 110 8.46 18.34 -17.77
CA VAL A 110 7.11 17.87 -18.12
C VAL A 110 6.80 18.08 -19.61
N LEU A 111 7.30 19.16 -20.21
CA LEU A 111 7.10 19.53 -21.61
C LEU A 111 8.44 19.96 -22.23
N PRO A 112 9.36 19.01 -22.51
CA PRO A 112 10.68 19.35 -23.02
C PRO A 112 10.57 20.11 -24.35
N GLY A 113 11.10 21.34 -24.39
CA GLY A 113 11.12 22.19 -25.59
C GLY A 113 10.04 23.28 -25.63
N ASP A 114 9.13 23.31 -24.66
CA ASP A 114 8.06 24.33 -24.54
C ASP A 114 8.22 25.18 -23.26
N ASP A 115 9.44 25.30 -22.74
CA ASP A 115 9.72 25.90 -21.42
C ASP A 115 9.23 27.35 -21.32
N ASP A 116 9.48 28.12 -22.37
CA ASP A 116 9.06 29.52 -22.46
C ASP A 116 7.54 29.67 -22.60
N LEU A 117 6.87 28.70 -23.23
CA LEU A 117 5.42 28.73 -23.42
C LEU A 117 4.69 28.52 -22.08
N LEU A 118 5.14 27.56 -21.27
CA LEU A 118 4.49 27.30 -19.98
C LEU A 118 4.68 28.49 -19.01
N ALA A 119 5.85 29.15 -19.05
CA ALA A 119 6.10 30.37 -18.29
C ALA A 119 5.27 31.57 -18.77
N ALA A 120 5.09 31.72 -20.09
CA ALA A 120 4.23 32.75 -20.66
C ALA A 120 2.76 32.56 -20.27
N ILE A 121 2.28 31.31 -20.30
CA ILE A 121 0.92 30.96 -19.86
C ILE A 121 0.74 31.28 -18.36
N ALA A 122 1.70 30.90 -17.52
CA ALA A 122 1.64 31.19 -16.09
C ALA A 122 1.58 32.69 -15.82
N ARG A 123 2.38 33.50 -16.52
CA ARG A 123 2.35 34.96 -16.41
C ARG A 123 0.99 35.54 -16.82
N LYS A 124 0.37 35.04 -17.89
CA LYS A 124 -0.98 35.46 -18.29
C LYS A 124 -2.01 35.22 -17.20
N ILE A 125 -1.97 34.03 -16.60
CA ILE A 125 -2.88 33.67 -15.50
C ILE A 125 -2.67 34.60 -14.30
N GLU A 126 -1.42 34.94 -13.95
CA GLU A 126 -1.11 35.86 -12.84
C GLU A 126 -1.66 37.27 -13.04
N ILE A 127 -1.59 37.80 -14.26
CA ILE A 127 -2.10 39.15 -14.57
C ILE A 127 -3.62 39.19 -14.85
N GLY A 128 -4.30 38.04 -14.71
CA GLY A 128 -5.75 37.92 -14.91
C GLY A 128 -6.18 37.82 -16.38
N GLU A 129 -5.26 37.53 -17.29
CA GLU A 129 -5.57 37.26 -18.69
C GLU A 129 -5.98 35.80 -18.89
N THR A 130 -7.01 35.58 -19.71
CA THR A 130 -7.46 34.22 -20.06
C THR A 130 -6.55 33.62 -21.14
N PRO A 131 -5.96 32.43 -20.91
CA PRO A 131 -5.21 31.73 -21.95
C PRO A 131 -6.08 31.40 -23.17
N ASN A 132 -5.51 31.46 -24.36
CA ASN A 132 -6.21 31.09 -25.60
C ASN A 132 -6.36 29.56 -25.75
N GLU A 133 -7.06 29.09 -26.78
CA GLU A 133 -7.31 27.66 -27.00
C GLU A 133 -6.03 26.81 -27.10
N ALA A 134 -4.99 27.32 -27.78
CA ALA A 134 -3.71 26.61 -27.91
C ALA A 134 -2.98 26.52 -26.55
N GLU A 135 -3.02 27.59 -25.76
CA GLU A 135 -2.45 27.65 -24.42
C GLU A 135 -3.20 26.74 -23.44
N LEU A 136 -4.54 26.68 -23.52
CA LEU A 136 -5.35 25.75 -22.75
C LEU A 136 -5.05 24.29 -23.12
N ALA A 137 -4.79 23.99 -24.40
CA ALA A 137 -4.37 22.66 -24.82
C ALA A 137 -3.01 22.26 -24.23
N ILE A 138 -2.07 23.20 -24.10
CA ILE A 138 -0.78 22.99 -23.43
C ILE A 138 -0.98 22.73 -21.94
N LEU A 139 -1.81 23.53 -21.25
CA LEU A 139 -2.14 23.31 -19.84
C LEU A 139 -2.81 21.95 -19.61
N ALA A 140 -3.71 21.54 -20.51
CA ALA A 140 -4.36 20.23 -20.43
C ALA A 140 -3.34 19.09 -20.58
N ARG A 141 -2.36 19.22 -21.49
CA ARG A 141 -1.26 18.25 -21.62
C ARG A 141 -0.37 18.23 -20.39
N PHE A 142 -0.07 19.40 -19.82
CA PHE A 142 0.68 19.53 -18.58
C PHE A 142 0.00 18.79 -17.42
N ASP A 143 -1.30 19.04 -17.19
CA ASP A 143 -2.10 18.37 -16.18
C ASP A 143 -2.18 16.84 -16.40
N ALA A 144 -2.32 16.41 -17.66
CA ALA A 144 -2.35 14.99 -18.00
C ALA A 144 -1.03 14.29 -17.67
N ILE A 145 0.11 14.95 -17.88
CA ILE A 145 1.43 14.40 -17.55
C ILE A 145 1.64 14.35 -16.04
N ILE A 146 1.22 15.39 -15.30
CA ILE A 146 1.20 15.34 -13.83
C ILE A 146 0.40 14.12 -13.37
N ASP A 147 -0.81 13.93 -13.88
CA ASP A 147 -1.66 12.82 -13.47
C ASP A 147 -1.04 11.47 -13.78
N ALA A 148 -0.49 11.28 -14.99
CA ALA A 148 0.19 10.06 -15.38
C ALA A 148 1.39 9.74 -14.46
N ARG A 149 2.18 10.76 -14.09
CA ARG A 149 3.33 10.61 -13.18
C ARG A 149 2.89 10.24 -11.77
N LEU A 150 1.91 10.96 -11.22
CA LEU A 150 1.38 10.68 -9.89
C LEU A 150 0.76 9.28 -9.85
N ASN A 151 -0.04 8.90 -10.84
CA ASN A 151 -0.62 7.56 -10.94
C ASN A 151 0.46 6.48 -10.88
N ALA A 152 1.49 6.55 -11.73
CA ALA A 152 2.56 5.56 -11.75
C ALA A 152 3.34 5.50 -10.41
N ALA A 153 3.57 6.64 -9.78
CA ALA A 153 4.29 6.75 -8.52
C ALA A 153 3.50 6.15 -7.36
N PHE A 154 2.22 6.51 -7.21
CA PHE A 154 1.35 5.98 -6.16
C PHE A 154 1.14 4.47 -6.31
N GLU A 155 0.99 3.96 -7.54
CA GLU A 155 0.86 2.52 -7.77
C GLU A 155 2.11 1.74 -7.33
N ARG A 156 3.30 2.24 -7.67
CA ARG A 156 4.58 1.64 -7.24
C ARG A 156 4.78 1.73 -5.74
N ALA A 157 4.49 2.88 -5.14
CA ALA A 157 4.57 3.09 -3.70
C ALA A 157 3.66 2.11 -2.95
N GLU A 158 2.41 1.96 -3.40
CA GLU A 158 1.42 1.08 -2.80
C GLU A 158 1.79 -0.40 -2.99
N GLN A 159 2.33 -0.78 -4.16
CA GLN A 159 2.85 -2.12 -4.39
C GLN A 159 4.01 -2.45 -3.45
N GLN A 160 5.00 -1.56 -3.34
CA GLN A 160 6.15 -1.76 -2.46
C GLN A 160 5.75 -1.84 -0.99
N PHE A 161 4.86 -0.94 -0.56
CA PHE A 161 4.28 -0.95 0.78
C PHE A 161 3.58 -2.28 1.06
N ARG A 162 2.63 -2.72 0.21
CA ARG A 162 1.88 -3.97 0.42
C ARG A 162 2.79 -5.19 0.46
N ASN A 163 3.77 -5.27 -0.43
CA ASN A 163 4.70 -6.41 -0.48
C ASN A 163 5.57 -6.46 0.76
N THR A 164 6.09 -5.31 1.19
CA THR A 164 6.92 -5.22 2.40
C THR A 164 6.10 -5.51 3.65
N SER A 165 4.90 -4.93 3.77
CA SER A 165 3.97 -5.19 4.88
C SER A 165 3.62 -6.68 4.98
N ARG A 166 3.36 -7.36 3.85
CA ARG A 166 3.12 -8.81 3.82
C ARG A 166 4.32 -9.61 4.28
N PHE A 167 5.52 -9.25 3.83
CA PHE A 167 6.75 -9.92 4.23
C PHE A 167 7.02 -9.77 5.73
N VAL A 168 6.92 -8.55 6.26
CA VAL A 168 7.12 -8.30 7.69
C VAL A 168 6.02 -8.96 8.52
N ALA A 169 4.76 -8.89 8.08
CA ALA A 169 3.67 -9.61 8.74
C ALA A 169 3.91 -11.13 8.75
N ALA A 170 4.47 -11.72 7.69
CA ALA A 170 4.77 -13.14 7.64
C ALA A 170 5.85 -13.51 8.66
N ALA A 171 6.92 -12.71 8.76
CA ALA A 171 7.95 -12.89 9.78
C ALA A 171 7.38 -12.77 11.20
N ILE A 172 6.50 -11.79 11.46
CA ILE A 172 5.82 -11.62 12.75
C ILE A 172 4.89 -12.81 13.04
N ALA A 173 4.13 -13.29 12.06
CA ALA A 173 3.24 -14.43 12.23
C ALA A 173 4.00 -15.71 12.58
N ILE A 174 5.16 -15.96 11.95
CA ILE A 174 6.07 -17.06 12.29
C ILE A 174 6.53 -16.95 13.74
N MET A 175 7.05 -15.79 14.15
CA MET A 175 7.50 -15.57 15.54
C MET A 175 6.36 -15.77 16.54
N LEU A 176 5.17 -15.22 16.27
CA LEU A 176 4.00 -15.36 17.13
C LEU A 176 3.50 -16.81 17.22
N ALA A 177 3.55 -17.56 16.11
CA ALA A 177 3.21 -18.98 16.11
C ALA A 177 4.19 -19.80 16.96
N GLU A 178 5.49 -19.56 16.81
CA GLU A 178 6.54 -20.24 17.57
C GLU A 178 6.41 -19.95 19.07
N VAL A 179 6.24 -18.68 19.44
CA VAL A 179 6.01 -18.27 20.84
C VAL A 179 4.72 -18.90 21.37
N GLY A 180 3.63 -18.85 20.60
CA GLY A 180 2.35 -19.45 20.99
C GLY A 180 2.47 -20.95 21.25
N MET A 181 3.21 -21.67 20.38
CA MET A 181 3.43 -23.10 20.55
C MET A 181 4.35 -23.42 21.74
N ALA A 182 5.40 -22.64 21.97
CA ALA A 182 6.28 -22.79 23.12
C ALA A 182 5.57 -22.53 24.46
N VAL A 183 4.56 -21.66 24.49
CA VAL A 183 3.77 -21.39 25.70
C VAL A 183 2.80 -22.53 26.03
N VAL A 184 2.31 -23.25 25.03
CA VAL A 184 1.28 -24.29 25.20
C VAL A 184 1.89 -25.70 25.35
N THR A 185 3.15 -25.90 24.96
CA THR A 185 3.80 -27.22 24.99
C THR A 185 4.90 -27.27 26.05
N GLU A 186 4.92 -28.33 26.86
CA GLU A 186 5.95 -28.53 27.89
C GLU A 186 7.32 -28.92 27.27
N ASP A 187 7.30 -29.69 26.17
CA ASP A 187 8.49 -30.12 25.42
C ASP A 187 8.53 -29.49 24.02
N PHE A 188 9.03 -28.26 23.93
CA PHE A 188 9.22 -27.57 22.65
C PHE A 188 10.41 -28.15 21.88
N GLY A 189 10.13 -29.18 21.07
CA GLY A 189 11.10 -29.84 20.18
C GLY A 189 11.02 -29.39 18.71
N SER A 190 11.86 -30.00 17.87
CA SER A 190 11.97 -29.65 16.44
C SER A 190 10.67 -29.85 15.64
N SER A 191 9.83 -30.83 16.01
CA SER A 191 8.54 -31.06 15.37
C SER A 191 7.56 -29.91 15.62
N HIS A 192 7.49 -29.42 16.86
CA HIS A 192 6.67 -28.28 17.25
C HIS A 192 7.17 -27.01 16.56
N PHE A 193 8.48 -26.79 16.54
CA PHE A 193 9.08 -25.67 15.81
C PHE A 193 8.67 -25.65 14.32
N ILE A 194 8.82 -26.78 13.61
CA ILE A 194 8.46 -26.87 12.19
C ILE A 194 6.96 -26.63 11.99
N LEU A 195 6.10 -27.18 12.85
CA LEU A 195 4.67 -27.00 12.76
C LEU A 195 4.26 -25.53 12.97
N ALA A 196 4.80 -24.87 14.00
CA ALA A 196 4.57 -23.46 14.28
C ALA A 196 5.07 -22.57 13.13
N PHE A 197 6.24 -22.86 12.59
CA PHE A 197 6.79 -22.17 11.42
C PHE A 197 5.83 -22.26 10.22
N LEU A 198 5.33 -23.46 9.90
CA LEU A 198 4.38 -23.66 8.81
C LEU A 198 3.05 -22.92 9.05
N ILE A 199 2.54 -22.95 10.28
CA ILE A 199 1.33 -22.21 10.68
C ILE A 199 1.51 -20.71 10.45
N GLY A 200 2.61 -20.13 10.93
CA GLY A 200 2.90 -18.71 10.74
C GLY A 200 3.12 -18.33 9.27
N LEU A 201 3.79 -19.18 8.50
CA LEU A 201 4.04 -18.96 7.08
C LEU A 201 2.74 -18.84 6.26
N VAL A 202 1.74 -19.67 6.57
CA VAL A 202 0.44 -19.65 5.85
C VAL A 202 -0.56 -18.64 6.43
N ALA A 203 -0.33 -18.14 7.64
CA ALA A 203 -1.26 -17.25 8.35
C ALA A 203 -1.62 -15.99 7.55
N VAL A 204 -0.60 -15.28 7.05
CA VAL A 204 -0.76 -14.02 6.31
C VAL A 204 -1.54 -14.18 4.99
N PRO A 205 -1.21 -15.14 4.09
CA PRO A 205 -1.98 -15.34 2.87
C PRO A 205 -3.37 -15.93 3.10
N VAL A 206 -3.59 -16.69 4.18
CA VAL A 206 -4.90 -17.26 4.52
C VAL A 206 -5.84 -16.23 5.10
N ALA A 207 -5.35 -15.27 5.89
CA ALA A 207 -6.16 -14.24 6.55
C ALA A 207 -7.26 -13.60 5.68
N PRO A 208 -6.98 -13.09 4.45
CA PRO A 208 -8.02 -12.46 3.62
C PRO A 208 -9.06 -13.43 3.05
N ILE A 209 -8.74 -14.72 2.93
CA ILE A 209 -9.59 -15.74 2.28
C ILE A 209 -10.15 -16.76 3.28
N ALA A 210 -9.92 -16.56 4.58
CA ALA A 210 -10.18 -17.57 5.61
C ALA A 210 -11.65 -18.02 5.63
N LYS A 211 -12.58 -17.06 5.54
CA LYS A 211 -14.02 -17.34 5.51
C LYS A 211 -14.42 -18.17 4.30
N ASP A 212 -13.91 -17.80 3.12
CA ASP A 212 -14.21 -18.49 1.87
C ASP A 212 -13.59 -19.89 1.84
N LEU A 213 -12.35 -20.01 2.31
CA LEU A 213 -11.63 -21.28 2.43
C LEU A 213 -12.33 -22.23 3.40
N SER A 214 -12.72 -21.74 4.58
CA SER A 214 -13.48 -22.50 5.57
C SER A 214 -14.83 -22.97 5.00
N SER A 215 -15.56 -22.09 4.31
CA SER A 215 -16.83 -22.44 3.66
C SER A 215 -16.67 -23.49 2.57
N ALA A 216 -15.68 -23.33 1.69
CA ALA A 216 -15.42 -24.25 0.58
C ALA A 216 -15.09 -25.66 1.08
N ILE A 217 -14.22 -25.77 2.09
CA ILE A 217 -13.83 -27.06 2.66
C ILE A 217 -14.99 -27.72 3.40
N SER A 218 -15.79 -26.94 4.12
CA SER A 218 -17.01 -27.44 4.78
C SER A 218 -17.99 -28.04 3.75
N LYS A 219 -18.19 -27.37 2.61
CA LYS A 219 -19.02 -27.88 1.50
C LYS A 219 -18.44 -29.15 0.88
N ALA A 220 -17.13 -29.20 0.65
CA ALA A 220 -16.46 -30.38 0.11
C ALA A 220 -16.61 -31.60 1.02
N ALA A 221 -16.44 -31.42 2.33
CA ALA A 221 -16.62 -32.48 3.31
C ALA A 221 -18.07 -33.00 3.36
N TRP A 222 -19.06 -32.11 3.27
CA TRP A 222 -20.46 -32.51 3.14
C TRP A 222 -20.71 -33.35 1.89
N ALA A 223 -20.13 -32.97 0.75
CA ALA A 223 -20.21 -33.74 -0.49
C ALA A 223 -19.61 -35.15 -0.32
N PHE A 224 -18.42 -35.28 0.29
CA PHE A 224 -17.81 -36.58 0.56
C PHE A 224 -18.64 -37.45 1.50
N LYS A 225 -19.26 -36.85 2.53
CA LYS A 225 -20.15 -37.56 3.46
C LYS A 225 -21.41 -38.05 2.76
N ALA A 226 -21.98 -37.25 1.86
CA ALA A 226 -23.16 -37.61 1.08
C ALA A 226 -22.90 -38.73 0.06
N VAL A 227 -21.66 -38.93 -0.40
CA VAL A 227 -21.26 -40.04 -1.30
C VAL A 227 -20.95 -41.33 -0.52
N ARG A 228 -20.58 -41.22 0.76
CA ARG A 228 -20.29 -42.37 1.63
C ARG A 228 -21.52 -42.96 2.32
N GLY A 229 -22.63 -42.22 2.40
CA GLY A 229 -23.92 -42.70 2.92
C GLY A 229 -24.84 -43.13 1.79
#